data_AF-A0A351XB86-F1
#
_entry.id   AF-A0A351XB86-F1
#
_cell.length_a   1.000
_cell.length_b   1.000
_cell.length_c   1.000
_cell.angle_alpha   90.00
_cell.angle_beta   90.00
_cell.angle_gamma   90.00
#
_symmetry.space_group_name_H-M   'P 1'
#
loop_
_entity.id
_entity.type
_entity.pdbx_description
1 polymer ?
#
loop_
_entity_poly.entity_id
_entity_poly.type
_entity_poly.pdbx_seq_one_letter_code
_entity_poly.pdbx_strand_id
1 'polypeptide(L)'
;MICNQCPRKCNVDRETSIGYCKCGDKFRLSRASLHYWEEPCISGKNGSGAVFFSGCNLGCVFCQNYEISHDNKGMSVSDEQLIDIFENLISQGAENINLVNPTHYANRLADVLSKWKSPV
;
A
#
# COMPACT_ATOMS: atom_id res chain seq x y z
N MET A 1 -4.42 14.05 11.85
CA MET A 1 -5.76 13.46 11.63
C MET A 1 -6.00 12.26 12.53
N ILE A 2 -7.09 12.28 13.33
CA ILE A 2 -7.51 11.14 14.18
C ILE A 2 -8.01 9.98 13.31
N CYS A 3 -7.44 8.78 13.49
CA CYS A 3 -7.79 7.60 12.71
C CYS A 3 -8.67 6.60 13.48
N ASN A 4 -9.82 6.27 12.88
CA ASN A 4 -10.77 5.27 13.39
C ASN A 4 -11.21 4.24 12.33
N GLN A 5 -10.44 4.10 11.24
CA GLN A 5 -10.86 3.36 10.03
C GLN A 5 -10.99 1.84 10.19
N CYS A 6 -10.45 1.25 11.25
CA CYS A 6 -10.48 -0.21 11.46
C CYS A 6 -11.15 -0.57 12.79
N PRO A 7 -11.59 -1.83 12.96
CA PRO A 7 -12.27 -2.28 14.18
C PRO A 7 -11.51 -2.08 15.49
N ARG A 8 -10.17 -1.87 15.44
CA ARG A 8 -9.36 -1.57 16.63
C ARG A 8 -9.68 -0.20 17.24
N LYS A 9 -10.23 0.74 16.46
CA LYS A 9 -10.63 2.09 16.90
C LYS A 9 -9.59 2.77 17.81
N CYS A 10 -8.32 2.75 17.41
CA CYS A 10 -7.23 3.28 18.23
C CYS A 10 -7.30 4.81 18.43
N ASN A 11 -8.04 5.55 17.57
CA ASN A 11 -8.26 6.99 17.65
C ASN A 11 -6.97 7.82 17.82
N VAL A 12 -5.85 7.31 17.33
CA VAL A 12 -4.58 8.03 17.35
C VAL A 12 -4.59 9.13 16.30
N ASP A 13 -3.94 10.24 16.62
CA ASP A 13 -3.60 11.25 15.63
C ASP A 13 -2.36 10.82 14.85
N ARG A 14 -2.54 10.50 13.57
CA ARG A 14 -1.47 9.96 12.72
C ARG A 14 -0.40 10.98 12.32
N GLU A 15 -0.63 12.27 12.55
CA GLU A 15 0.38 13.31 12.31
C GLU A 15 1.43 13.37 13.42
N THR A 16 1.09 12.91 14.62
CA THR A 16 1.93 13.03 15.81
C THR A 16 2.30 11.69 16.43
N SER A 17 1.54 10.63 16.16
CA SER A 17 1.74 9.30 16.74
C SER A 17 1.38 8.18 15.76
N ILE A 18 1.77 6.95 16.11
CA ILE A 18 1.49 5.74 15.33
C ILE A 18 0.38 4.92 15.99
N GLY A 19 -0.45 4.28 15.17
CA GLY A 19 -1.49 3.37 15.65
C GLY A 19 -0.97 1.96 15.90
N TYR A 20 -1.89 1.04 16.25
CA TYR A 20 -1.57 -0.40 16.34
C TYR A 20 -0.95 -0.94 15.03
N CYS A 21 -1.35 -0.39 13.89
CA CYS A 21 -0.80 -0.75 12.59
C CYS A 21 0.65 -0.30 12.34
N LYS A 22 1.25 0.44 13.27
CA LYS A 22 2.59 1.07 13.16
C LYS A 22 2.72 2.12 12.06
N CYS A 23 1.62 2.59 11.49
CA CYS A 23 1.60 3.59 10.43
C CYS A 23 1.25 4.98 10.98
N GLY A 24 1.96 5.99 10.49
CA GLY A 24 1.64 7.42 10.65
C GLY A 24 0.82 7.95 9.49
N ASP A 25 0.98 9.24 9.19
CA ASP A 25 0.27 9.93 8.12
C ASP A 25 0.78 9.55 6.72
N LYS A 26 2.10 9.41 6.51
CA LYS A 26 2.69 9.08 5.20
C LYS A 26 2.50 7.60 4.81
N PHE A 27 2.44 7.35 3.50
CA PHE A 27 2.55 5.98 2.99
C PHE A 27 3.93 5.42 3.30
N ARG A 28 3.99 4.11 3.50
CA ARG A 28 5.24 3.38 3.65
C ARG A 28 5.16 2.13 2.80
N LEU A 29 6.14 1.97 1.90
CA LEU A 29 6.16 0.89 0.93
C LEU A 29 7.40 0.03 1.14
N SER A 30 7.24 -1.29 1.09
CA SER A 30 8.37 -2.23 1.18
C SER A 30 8.89 -2.65 -0.19
N ARG A 31 8.02 -2.67 -1.20
CA ARG A 31 8.34 -3.14 -2.56
C ARG A 31 7.35 -2.57 -3.57
N ALA A 32 7.87 -2.24 -4.75
CA ALA A 32 7.10 -1.99 -5.96
C ALA A 32 7.78 -2.71 -7.12
N SER A 33 7.11 -3.65 -7.78
CA SER A 33 7.68 -4.40 -8.91
C SER A 33 6.60 -5.10 -9.72
N LEU A 34 6.88 -5.42 -10.99
CA LEU A 34 6.05 -6.35 -11.75
C LEU A 34 6.00 -7.72 -11.07
N HIS A 35 4.79 -8.21 -10.87
CA HIS A 35 4.48 -9.49 -10.25
C HIS A 35 3.75 -10.38 -11.27
N TYR A 36 4.39 -11.47 -11.65
CA TYR A 36 3.93 -12.38 -12.71
C TYR A 36 3.20 -13.62 -12.16
N TRP A 37 3.12 -13.77 -10.84
CA TRP A 37 2.66 -14.99 -10.18
C TRP A 37 1.30 -14.84 -9.48
N GLU A 38 0.57 -13.75 -9.75
CA GLU A 38 -0.88 -13.66 -9.45
C GLU A 38 -1.64 -14.60 -10.38
N GLU A 39 -2.95 -14.79 -10.15
CA GLU A 39 -3.78 -15.53 -11.10
C GLU A 39 -3.69 -14.92 -12.51
N PRO A 40 -3.71 -15.75 -13.59
CA PRO A 40 -3.53 -15.26 -14.95
C PRO A 40 -4.51 -14.18 -15.40
N CYS A 41 -5.73 -14.14 -14.84
CA CYS A 41 -6.71 -13.09 -15.13
C CYS A 41 -6.36 -11.73 -14.50
N ILE A 42 -5.47 -11.71 -13.51
CA ILE A 42 -4.96 -10.50 -12.86
C ILE A 42 -3.62 -10.12 -13.48
N SER A 43 -2.66 -11.04 -13.58
CA SER A 43 -1.32 -10.70 -14.09
C SER A 43 -1.27 -10.46 -15.59
N GLY A 44 -2.24 -10.98 -16.35
CA GLY A 44 -2.21 -10.96 -17.81
C GLY A 44 -0.91 -11.57 -18.35
N LYS A 45 -0.38 -11.01 -19.44
CA LYS A 45 0.89 -11.44 -20.04
C LYS A 45 2.10 -10.68 -19.52
N ASN A 46 1.90 -9.42 -19.14
CA ASN A 46 2.98 -8.49 -18.81
C ASN A 46 3.17 -8.27 -17.30
N GLY A 47 2.38 -8.95 -16.47
CA GLY A 47 2.47 -8.90 -15.02
C GLY A 47 1.61 -7.79 -14.40
N SER A 48 1.34 -7.93 -13.10
CA SER A 48 0.66 -6.94 -12.29
C SER A 48 1.67 -6.01 -11.62
N GLY A 49 1.45 -4.70 -11.67
CA GLY A 49 2.27 -3.71 -10.97
C GLY A 49 1.98 -3.76 -9.47
N ALA A 50 2.64 -4.66 -8.75
CA ALA A 50 2.38 -4.90 -7.34
C ALA A 50 3.13 -3.91 -6.45
N VAL A 51 2.38 -3.22 -5.58
CA VAL A 51 2.90 -2.26 -4.60
C VAL A 51 2.52 -2.72 -3.19
N PHE A 52 3.53 -3.07 -2.41
CA PHE A 52 3.38 -3.62 -1.05
C PHE A 52 3.48 -2.50 -0.01
N PHE A 53 2.35 -2.25 0.67
CA PHE A 53 2.26 -1.29 1.74
C PHE A 53 2.66 -1.92 3.09
N SER A 54 3.49 -1.19 3.83
CA SER A 54 4.01 -1.61 5.13
C SER A 54 3.04 -1.31 6.28
N GLY A 55 3.21 -2.06 7.38
CA GLY A 55 2.36 -2.02 8.56
C GLY A 55 1.05 -2.78 8.35
N CYS A 56 0.36 -3.16 9.42
CA CYS A 56 -0.88 -3.93 9.30
C CYS A 56 -1.77 -3.73 10.53
N ASN A 57 -3.06 -3.52 10.33
CA ASN A 57 -4.04 -3.43 11.42
C ASN A 57 -4.46 -4.80 12.00
N LEU A 58 -3.98 -5.89 11.38
CA LEU A 58 -4.04 -7.26 11.92
C LEU A 58 -2.72 -7.62 12.60
N GLY A 59 -2.50 -8.91 12.88
CA GLY A 59 -1.30 -9.39 13.56
C GLY A 59 -1.23 -10.91 13.51
N CYS A 60 -1.39 -11.47 12.32
CA CYS A 60 -1.47 -12.91 12.12
C CYS A 60 -0.18 -13.60 12.57
N VAL A 61 -0.28 -14.61 13.45
CA VAL A 61 0.90 -15.35 13.93
C VAL A 61 1.62 -16.14 12.82
N PHE A 62 0.96 -16.34 11.69
CA PHE A 62 1.47 -17.01 10.49
C PHE A 62 1.69 -16.05 9.31
N CYS A 63 1.87 -14.74 9.57
CA CYS A 63 2.02 -13.75 8.51
C CYS A 63 3.22 -14.06 7.61
N GLN A 64 2.97 -14.39 6.33
CA GLN A 64 4.02 -14.61 5.33
C GLN A 64 4.85 -13.34 5.06
N ASN A 65 4.23 -12.18 5.23
CA ASN A 65 4.85 -10.87 5.05
C ASN A 65 5.22 -10.22 6.40
N TYR A 66 5.71 -11.00 7.37
CA TYR A 66 5.96 -10.53 8.74
C TYR A 66 6.84 -9.28 8.77
N GLU A 67 7.99 -9.27 8.09
CA GLU A 67 8.89 -8.11 8.08
C GLU A 67 8.20 -6.82 7.59
N ILE A 68 7.29 -6.93 6.63
CA ILE A 68 6.58 -5.80 6.03
C ILE A 68 5.41 -5.37 6.92
N SER A 69 4.66 -6.33 7.43
CA SER A 69 3.39 -6.12 8.13
C SER A 69 3.58 -5.83 9.62
N HIS A 70 4.41 -6.63 10.30
CA HIS A 70 4.68 -6.54 11.72
C HIS A 70 5.86 -5.59 12.00
N ASP A 71 6.96 -5.69 11.27
CA ASP A 71 8.15 -4.84 11.53
C ASP A 71 8.10 -3.51 10.77
N ASN A 72 7.06 -3.30 9.97
CA ASN A 72 6.84 -2.08 9.20
C ASN A 72 8.08 -1.70 8.36
N LYS A 73 8.76 -2.70 7.78
CA LYS A 73 9.92 -2.50 6.91
C LYS A 73 9.50 -1.77 5.63
N GLY A 74 10.28 -0.80 5.18
CA GLY A 74 9.99 -0.04 3.96
C GLY A 74 10.51 1.39 4.01
N MET A 75 10.11 2.17 3.01
CA MET A 75 10.45 3.59 2.89
C MET A 75 9.18 4.43 2.88
N SER A 76 9.24 5.58 3.56
CA SER A 76 8.14 6.53 3.55
C SER A 76 8.12 7.28 2.22
N VAL A 77 6.94 7.41 1.61
CA VAL A 77 6.77 8.09 0.32
C VAL A 77 5.65 9.13 0.40
N SER A 78 5.76 10.20 -0.38
CA SER A 78 4.70 11.19 -0.57
C SER A 78 3.63 10.70 -1.55
N ASP A 79 2.55 11.47 -1.69
CA ASP A 79 1.47 11.18 -2.64
C ASP A 79 1.99 11.22 -4.08
N GLU A 80 2.85 12.19 -4.41
CA GLU A 80 3.46 12.35 -5.73
C GLU A 80 4.42 11.19 -6.03
N GLN A 81 5.27 10.82 -5.06
CA GLN A 81 6.17 9.68 -5.22
C GLN A 81 5.42 8.36 -5.42
N LEU A 82 4.26 8.20 -4.76
CA LEU A 82 3.42 7.03 -4.96
C LEU A 82 2.88 6.98 -6.40
N ILE A 83 2.42 8.11 -6.94
CA ILE A 83 1.96 8.22 -8.33
C ILE A 83 3.12 7.94 -9.29
N ASP A 84 4.30 8.51 -9.06
CA ASP A 84 5.49 8.25 -9.89
C ASP A 84 5.86 6.76 -9.92
N ILE A 85 5.70 6.05 -8.79
CA ILE A 85 5.89 4.60 -8.71
C ILE A 85 4.84 3.87 -9.56
N PHE A 86 3.57 4.27 -9.51
CA PHE A 86 2.52 3.67 -10.35
C PHE A 86 2.82 3.87 -11.84
N GLU A 87 3.13 5.10 -12.25
CA GLU A 87 3.48 5.42 -13.64
C GLU A 87 4.74 4.67 -14.09
N ASN A 88 5.73 4.51 -13.22
CA ASN A 88 6.92 3.74 -13.52
C ASN A 88 6.60 2.25 -13.76
N LEU A 89 5.71 1.65 -12.97
CA LEU A 89 5.25 0.27 -13.18
C LEU A 89 4.47 0.13 -14.50
N ILE A 90 3.60 1.10 -14.81
CA ILE A 90 2.86 1.15 -16.08
C ILE A 90 3.83 1.25 -17.26
N SER A 91 4.85 2.11 -17.18
CA SER A 91 5.86 2.25 -18.25
C SER A 91 6.71 0.99 -18.47
N GLN A 92 6.79 0.11 -17.46
CA GLN A 92 7.41 -1.21 -17.57
C GLN A 92 6.47 -2.27 -18.18
N GLY A 93 5.20 -1.94 -18.42
CA GLY A 93 4.21 -2.82 -19.03
C GLY A 93 3.20 -3.45 -18.07
N ALA A 94 3.05 -2.94 -16.84
CA ALA A 94 2.06 -3.47 -15.91
C ALA A 94 0.63 -3.45 -16.48
N GLU A 95 -0.08 -4.56 -16.40
CA GLU A 95 -1.48 -4.70 -16.86
C GLU A 95 -2.50 -4.10 -15.88
N ASN A 96 -2.08 -3.83 -14.65
CA ASN A 96 -2.84 -3.13 -13.61
C ASN A 96 -1.89 -2.69 -12.49
N ILE A 97 -2.40 -1.88 -11.57
CA ILE A 97 -1.74 -1.59 -10.30
C ILE A 97 -2.42 -2.37 -9.17
N ASN A 98 -1.68 -3.30 -8.57
CA ASN A 98 -2.13 -4.11 -7.45
C ASN A 98 -1.64 -3.53 -6.13
N LEU A 99 -2.56 -2.97 -5.35
CA LEU A 99 -2.29 -2.40 -4.05
C LEU A 99 -2.36 -3.49 -2.99
N VAL A 100 -1.21 -3.97 -2.53
CA VAL A 100 -1.11 -5.08 -1.57
C VAL A 100 -1.05 -4.52 -0.14
N ASN A 101 -1.99 -4.96 0.70
CA ASN A 101 -2.20 -4.50 2.09
C ASN A 101 -2.47 -2.97 2.26
N PRO A 102 -3.42 -2.37 1.50
CA PRO A 102 -3.62 -0.92 1.47
C PRO A 102 -4.60 -0.40 2.54
N THR A 103 -5.28 -1.28 3.27
CA THR A 103 -6.51 -0.94 4.00
C THR A 103 -6.33 0.14 5.06
N HIS A 104 -5.24 0.11 5.83
CA HIS A 104 -4.96 1.15 6.84
C HIS A 104 -4.56 2.48 6.21
N TYR A 105 -4.40 2.56 4.90
CA TYR A 105 -4.16 3.76 4.13
C TYR A 105 -5.36 4.19 3.27
N ALA A 106 -6.51 3.51 3.37
CA ALA A 106 -7.63 3.65 2.44
C ALA A 106 -8.14 5.08 2.23
N ASN A 107 -8.22 5.92 3.27
CA ASN A 107 -8.69 7.31 3.11
C ASN A 107 -7.69 8.14 2.31
N ARG A 108 -6.39 8.02 2.61
CA ARG A 108 -5.35 8.71 1.85
C ARG A 108 -5.26 8.22 0.42
N LEU A 109 -5.40 6.91 0.20
CA LEU A 109 -5.45 6.35 -1.14
C LEU A 109 -6.65 6.89 -1.92
N ALA A 110 -7.82 7.02 -1.30
CA ALA A 110 -8.98 7.63 -1.96
C ALA A 110 -8.68 9.06 -2.44
N ASP A 111 -8.00 9.87 -1.62
CA ASP A 111 -7.58 11.22 -2.00
C ASP A 111 -6.60 11.22 -3.19
N VAL A 112 -5.59 10.34 -3.16
CA VAL A 112 -4.60 10.19 -4.25
C VAL A 112 -5.28 9.73 -5.55
N LEU A 113 -6.09 8.67 -5.49
CA LEU A 113 -6.79 8.08 -6.62
C LEU A 113 -7.97 8.94 -7.13
N SER A 114 -8.36 9.98 -6.37
CA SER A 114 -9.28 10.99 -6.88
C SER A 114 -8.60 11.90 -7.91
N LYS A 115 -7.30 12.17 -7.72
CA LYS A 115 -6.46 13.07 -8.55
C LYS A 115 -5.76 12.34 -9.68
N TRP A 116 -5.35 11.10 -9.43
CA TRP A 116 -4.70 10.23 -10.41
C TRP A 116 -5.68 9.16 -10.89
N LYS A 117 -5.78 8.98 -12.22
CA LYS A 117 -6.64 7.97 -12.84
C LYS A 117 -5.77 6.96 -13.57
N SER A 118 -5.81 5.71 -13.10
CA SER A 118 -5.08 4.62 -13.73
C SER A 118 -5.54 4.45 -15.18
N PRO A 119 -4.62 4.37 -16.15
CA PRO A 119 -4.93 4.02 -17.53
C PRO A 119 -5.07 2.49 -17.73
N VAL A 120 -4.76 1.70 -16.70
CA VAL A 120 -4.79 0.23 -16.66
C VAL A 120 -5.57 -0.29 -15.47
#